data_AF-A0A524IBX0-F1
#
_entry.id   AF-A0A524IBX0-F1
#
_cell.length_a   1.000
_cell.length_b   1.000
_cell.length_c   1.000
_cell.angle_alpha   90.00
_cell.angle_beta   90.00
_cell.angle_gamma   90.00
#
_symmetry.space_group_name_H-M   'P 1'
#
loop_
_entity.id
_entity.type
_entity.pdbx_description
1 polymer ?
#
loop_
_entity_poly.entity_id
_entity_poly.type
_entity_poly.pdbx_seq_one_letter_code
_entity_poly.pdbx_strand_id
1 'polypeptide(L)'
;MSSDEKMDRSSSVPLRRQVKDYLVNFIHRNEEDSSLLPPEIEICRQLKVSRTTVRSALMELVQEGVLERVPGKGTFVKEKPNTLRFANWLTTEPATADIVNELIRDFNLTRGDGSIRNLGIPYEDIERQLLVLATGGEAPDIGSLIYLWKSLLAYNGALEPLDHLYTPSFVRDQYDQAIDGVSYNGSIYGVNWINAPTVMVYHKDILSELIGRESLDVEYYDELLDYFVKIHEKSSGEIIPFSIPVLDDELFFLFMLS
;
A
#
# COMPACT_ATOMS: atom_id res chain seq x y z
N MET A 1 7.70 12.79 14.42
CA MET A 1 7.97 13.71 13.29
C MET A 1 7.00 14.88 13.37
N SER A 2 7.52 16.10 13.49
CA SER A 2 6.78 17.35 13.62
C SER A 2 7.06 18.18 12.37
N SER A 3 6.03 18.41 11.55
CA SER A 3 6.05 19.40 10.49
C SER A 3 4.62 19.85 10.21
N ASP A 4 4.36 21.10 10.57
CA ASP A 4 3.20 21.91 10.19
C ASP A 4 2.84 21.74 8.70
N GLU A 5 1.80 20.99 8.36
CA GLU A 5 1.10 21.17 7.07
C GLU A 5 0.32 22.50 7.13
N LYS A 6 1.03 23.61 6.92
CA LYS A 6 0.38 24.91 6.73
C LYS A 6 -0.34 24.93 5.39
N MET A 7 -1.58 25.39 5.42
CA MET A 7 -2.39 25.61 4.22
C MET A 7 -1.67 26.57 3.27
N ASP A 8 -1.43 26.12 2.03
CA ASP A 8 -0.72 26.86 1.01
C ASP A 8 -1.69 27.80 0.27
N ARG A 9 -1.59 29.10 0.56
CA ARG A 9 -2.42 30.13 -0.08
C ARG A 9 -1.97 30.47 -1.50
N SER A 10 -0.77 30.07 -1.89
CA SER A 10 -0.22 30.27 -3.24
C SER A 10 -0.51 29.09 -4.18
N SER A 11 -0.98 27.97 -3.65
CA SER A 11 -1.40 26.81 -4.44
C SER A 11 -2.61 27.12 -5.34
N SER A 12 -2.68 26.44 -6.48
CA SER A 12 -3.86 26.42 -7.35
C SER A 12 -5.06 25.68 -6.72
N VAL A 13 -4.81 24.92 -5.65
CA VAL A 13 -5.84 24.19 -4.91
C VAL A 13 -6.55 25.14 -3.93
N PRO A 14 -7.89 25.31 -4.00
CA PRO A 14 -8.62 26.18 -3.08
C PRO A 14 -8.44 25.78 -1.61
N LEU A 15 -8.31 26.76 -0.71
CA LEU A 15 -8.13 26.52 0.74
C LEU A 15 -9.17 25.59 1.36
N ARG A 16 -10.44 25.63 0.90
CA ARG A 16 -11.49 24.71 1.36
C ARG A 16 -11.11 23.25 1.10
N ARG A 17 -10.56 22.96 -0.08
CA ARG A 17 -10.15 21.60 -0.47
C ARG A 17 -8.96 21.14 0.34
N GLN A 18 -7.96 22.00 0.54
CA GLN A 18 -6.81 21.68 1.41
C GLN A 18 -7.23 21.36 2.86
N VAL A 19 -8.20 22.11 3.41
CA VAL A 19 -8.74 21.83 4.75
C VAL A 19 -9.49 20.49 4.78
N LYS A 20 -10.25 20.17 3.73
CA LYS A 20 -10.93 18.87 3.60
C LYS A 20 -9.92 17.73 3.58
N ASP A 21 -8.89 17.81 2.73
CA ASP A 21 -7.85 16.80 2.59
C ASP A 21 -7.11 16.59 3.93
N TYR A 22 -6.78 17.68 4.63
CA TYR A 22 -6.22 17.63 5.98
C TYR A 22 -7.14 16.88 6.97
N LEU A 23 -8.44 17.21 6.99
CA LEU A 23 -9.38 16.58 7.92
C LEU A 23 -9.55 15.08 7.64
N VAL A 24 -9.57 14.69 6.37
CA VAL A 24 -9.64 13.27 5.98
C VAL A 24 -8.38 12.52 6.41
N ASN A 25 -7.21 13.10 6.21
CA ASN A 25 -5.93 12.53 6.67
C ASN A 25 -5.87 12.46 8.20
N PHE A 26 -6.38 13.48 8.90
CA PHE A 26 -6.51 13.47 10.35
C PHE A 26 -7.39 12.32 10.83
N ILE A 27 -8.54 12.10 10.19
CA ILE A 27 -9.45 10.98 10.53
C ILE A 27 -8.75 9.63 10.34
N HIS A 28 -8.08 9.41 9.20
CA HIS A 28 -7.35 8.15 8.96
C HIS A 28 -6.24 7.90 9.99
N ARG A 29 -5.50 8.95 10.38
CA ARG A 29 -4.41 8.82 11.36
C ARG A 29 -4.89 8.58 12.79
N ASN A 30 -6.12 8.98 13.13
CA ASN A 30 -6.66 8.94 14.50
C ASN A 30 -7.89 8.03 14.61
N GLU A 31 -8.10 7.12 13.63
CA GLU A 31 -9.30 6.28 13.56
C GLU A 31 -9.46 5.39 14.81
N GLU A 32 -8.36 5.03 15.47
CA GLU A 32 -8.36 4.22 16.70
C GLU A 32 -8.54 5.02 18.00
N ASP A 33 -8.21 6.32 17.98
CA ASP A 33 -8.07 7.12 19.21
C ASP A 33 -9.36 7.85 19.59
N SER A 34 -10.14 8.31 18.60
CA SER A 34 -11.39 9.04 18.86
C SER A 34 -12.20 9.25 17.58
N SER A 35 -13.48 8.90 17.63
CA SER A 35 -14.44 9.29 16.59
C SER A 35 -14.82 10.77 16.65
N LEU A 36 -14.53 11.50 17.74
CA LEU A 36 -14.80 12.92 17.85
C LEU A 36 -13.68 13.76 17.21
N LEU A 37 -14.04 14.65 16.29
CA LEU A 37 -13.09 15.62 15.73
C LEU A 37 -12.80 16.77 16.71
N PRO A 38 -11.60 17.38 16.60
CA PRO A 38 -11.29 18.61 17.31
C PRO A 38 -12.34 19.70 17.06
N PRO A 39 -12.64 20.55 18.05
CA PRO A 39 -13.59 21.65 17.88
C PRO A 39 -13.21 22.57 16.70
N GLU A 40 -14.20 23.11 15.98
CA GLU A 40 -14.01 24.01 14.82
C GLU A 40 -12.96 25.10 15.12
N ILE A 41 -12.99 25.68 16.32
CA ILE A 41 -12.08 26.76 16.73
C ILE A 41 -10.62 26.32 16.83
N GLU A 42 -10.39 25.07 17.22
CA GLU A 42 -9.06 24.47 17.29
C GLU A 42 -8.52 24.20 15.89
N ILE A 43 -9.35 23.62 15.01
CA ILE A 43 -8.98 23.40 13.61
C ILE A 43 -8.63 24.73 12.94
N CYS A 44 -9.42 25.79 13.16
CA CYS A 44 -9.12 27.14 12.65
C CYS A 44 -7.75 27.65 13.13
N ARG A 45 -7.44 27.45 14.42
CA ARG A 45 -6.19 27.89 15.04
C ARG A 45 -4.98 27.12 14.50
N GLN A 46 -5.09 25.81 14.38
CA GLN A 46 -4.04 24.93 13.89
C GLN A 46 -3.71 25.24 12.41
N LEU A 47 -4.74 25.32 11.57
CA LEU A 47 -4.59 25.51 10.13
C LEU A 47 -4.47 26.99 9.69
N LYS A 48 -4.66 27.94 10.60
CA LYS A 48 -4.63 29.40 10.34
C LYS A 48 -5.55 29.83 9.18
N VAL A 49 -6.76 29.27 9.15
CA VAL A 49 -7.81 29.56 8.16
C VAL A 49 -9.06 30.15 8.82
N SER A 50 -9.93 30.76 8.00
CA SER A 50 -11.18 31.33 8.50
C SER A 50 -12.15 30.23 8.96
N ARG A 51 -13.01 30.58 9.91
CA ARG A 51 -14.10 29.69 10.35
C ARG A 51 -15.04 29.30 9.22
N THR A 52 -15.28 30.20 8.27
CA THR A 52 -16.09 29.92 7.09
C THR A 52 -15.46 28.81 6.25
N THR A 53 -14.14 28.83 6.05
CA THR A 53 -13.41 27.79 5.31
C THR A 53 -13.51 26.43 5.98
N VAL A 54 -13.24 26.36 7.30
CA VAL A 54 -13.34 25.12 8.08
C VAL A 54 -14.76 24.57 8.08
N ARG A 55 -15.75 25.43 8.38
CA ARG A 55 -17.16 25.03 8.41
C ARG A 55 -17.61 24.52 7.04
N SER A 56 -17.14 25.16 5.97
CA SER A 56 -17.44 24.76 4.61
C SER A 56 -16.88 23.38 4.25
N ALA A 57 -15.66 23.05 4.69
CA ALA A 57 -15.07 21.72 4.50
C ALA A 57 -15.78 20.65 5.36
N LEU A 58 -16.07 20.96 6.62
CA LEU A 58 -16.83 20.06 7.50
C LEU A 58 -18.23 19.78 6.96
N MET A 59 -18.94 20.79 6.43
CA MET A 59 -20.25 20.60 5.83
C MET A 59 -20.20 19.70 4.60
N GLU A 60 -19.14 19.78 3.79
CA GLU A 60 -18.92 18.88 2.66
C GLU A 60 -18.78 17.44 3.13
N LEU A 61 -17.92 17.19 4.12
CA LEU A 61 -17.71 15.86 4.68
C LEU A 61 -18.97 15.31 5.38
N VAL A 62 -19.80 16.16 5.96
CA VAL A 62 -21.12 15.77 6.48
C VAL A 62 -22.07 15.40 5.34
N GLN A 63 -22.08 16.17 4.25
CA GLN A 63 -22.91 15.89 3.08
C GLN A 63 -22.50 14.60 2.37
N GLU A 64 -21.20 14.31 2.34
CA GLU A 64 -20.62 13.06 1.82
C GLU A 64 -20.83 11.87 2.77
N GLY A 65 -21.36 12.11 3.98
CA GLY A 65 -21.62 11.07 4.96
C GLY A 65 -20.37 10.53 5.64
N VAL A 66 -19.25 11.24 5.55
CA VAL A 66 -18.00 10.94 6.27
C VAL A 66 -18.09 11.36 7.73
N LEU A 67 -18.77 12.49 7.98
CA LEU A 67 -18.96 13.05 9.30
C LEU A 67 -20.44 13.13 9.66
N GLU A 68 -20.71 13.11 10.95
CA GLU A 68 -22.01 13.46 11.51
C GLU A 68 -21.86 14.60 12.52
N ARG A 69 -22.78 15.56 12.47
CA ARG A 69 -22.79 16.69 13.40
C ARG A 69 -23.86 16.44 14.45
N VAL A 70 -23.44 16.34 15.71
CA VAL A 70 -24.36 16.19 16.84
C VAL A 70 -24.47 17.53 17.57
N PRO A 71 -25.63 18.21 17.52
CA PRO A 71 -25.82 19.52 18.14
C PRO A 71 -25.40 19.53 19.61
N GLY A 72 -24.57 20.50 20.00
CA GLY A 72 -24.06 20.65 21.37
C GLY A 72 -22.99 19.63 21.80
N LYS A 73 -22.73 18.57 21.01
CA LYS A 73 -21.73 17.54 21.33
C LYS A 73 -20.48 17.60 20.46
N GLY A 74 -20.60 18.04 19.21
CA GLY A 74 -19.46 18.20 18.30
C GLY A 74 -19.70 17.60 16.92
N THR A 75 -18.61 17.27 16.25
CA THR A 75 -18.61 16.61 14.95
C THR A 75 -17.88 15.29 15.08
N PHE A 76 -18.53 14.19 14.71
CA PHE A 76 -18.01 12.84 14.84
C PHE A 76 -17.75 12.24 13.45
N VAL A 77 -16.79 11.34 13.36
CA VAL A 77 -16.60 10.43 12.23
C VAL A 77 -17.80 9.50 12.21
N LYS A 78 -18.49 9.45 11.07
CA LYS A 78 -19.67 8.60 10.93
C LYS A 78 -19.21 7.16 10.77
N GLU A 79 -19.53 6.31 11.76
CA GLU A 79 -19.34 4.87 11.61
C GLU A 79 -20.26 4.33 10.51
N LYS A 80 -19.69 3.61 9.55
CA LYS A 80 -20.45 2.92 8.51
C LYS A 80 -20.77 1.49 8.98
N PRO A 81 -21.97 0.97 8.67
CA PRO A 81 -22.42 -0.33 9.16
C PRO A 81 -21.59 -1.52 8.65
N ASN A 82 -20.72 -1.34 7.65
CA ASN A 82 -19.89 -2.40 7.07
C ASN A 82 -18.43 -1.91 6.91
N THR A 83 -17.69 -1.85 8.03
CA THR A 83 -16.25 -1.53 7.99
C THR A 83 -15.45 -2.82 7.86
N LEU A 84 -14.77 -2.99 6.74
CA LEU A 84 -13.87 -4.10 6.44
C LEU A 84 -12.45 -3.79 6.94
N ARG A 85 -11.81 -4.72 7.62
CA ARG A 85 -10.40 -4.63 8.02
C ARG A 85 -9.52 -5.12 6.87
N PHE A 86 -8.62 -4.26 6.39
CA PHE A 86 -7.67 -4.60 5.34
C PHE A 86 -6.24 -4.66 5.87
N ALA A 87 -5.72 -5.88 6.05
CA ALA A 87 -4.34 -6.11 6.45
C ALA A 87 -3.39 -6.10 5.24
N ASN A 88 -2.38 -5.24 5.27
CA ASN A 88 -1.39 -5.14 4.18
C ASN A 88 -0.07 -4.50 4.63
N TRP A 89 1.00 -4.79 3.91
CA TRP A 89 2.29 -4.11 4.07
C TRP A 89 2.44 -2.89 3.14
N LEU A 90 1.60 -2.77 2.11
CA LEU A 90 1.74 -1.71 1.12
C LEU A 90 1.58 -0.30 1.71
N THR A 91 0.81 -0.17 2.79
CA THR A 91 0.66 1.08 3.54
C THR A 91 1.82 1.38 4.48
N THR A 92 2.72 0.42 4.72
CA THR A 92 3.95 0.59 5.52
C THR A 92 5.18 0.86 4.67
N GLU A 93 5.15 0.52 3.38
CA GLU A 93 6.27 0.75 2.46
C GLU A 93 6.26 2.16 1.86
N PRO A 94 7.38 2.93 1.95
CA PRO A 94 7.46 4.28 1.38
C PRO A 94 7.10 4.37 -0.11
N ALA A 95 7.40 3.32 -0.87
CA ALA A 95 7.14 3.29 -2.31
C ALA A 95 5.65 3.16 -2.69
N THR A 96 4.81 2.65 -1.78
CA THR A 96 3.40 2.34 -2.07
C THR A 96 2.42 2.99 -1.11
N ALA A 97 2.88 3.46 0.06
CA ALA A 97 2.01 3.93 1.13
C ALA A 97 1.09 5.07 0.70
N ASP A 98 1.61 6.07 0.01
CA ASP A 98 0.81 7.24 -0.41
C ASP A 98 -0.34 6.83 -1.34
N ILE A 99 -0.04 5.98 -2.33
CA ILE A 99 -1.02 5.53 -3.33
C ILE A 99 -2.09 4.65 -2.69
N VAL A 100 -1.70 3.69 -1.84
CA VAL A 100 -2.68 2.79 -1.21
C VAL A 100 -3.53 3.51 -0.18
N ASN A 101 -2.96 4.44 0.59
CA ASN A 101 -3.73 5.28 1.50
C ASN A 101 -4.70 6.20 0.75
N GLU A 102 -4.34 6.70 -0.43
CA GLU A 102 -5.25 7.44 -1.30
C GLU A 102 -6.40 6.56 -1.81
N LEU A 103 -6.13 5.33 -2.26
CA LEU A 103 -7.16 4.40 -2.70
C LEU A 103 -8.16 4.04 -1.59
N ILE A 104 -7.67 3.77 -0.38
CA ILE A 104 -8.52 3.48 0.79
C ILE A 104 -9.37 4.71 1.14
N ARG A 105 -8.77 5.90 1.12
CA ARG A 105 -9.47 7.16 1.32
C ARG A 105 -10.57 7.37 0.29
N ASP A 106 -10.28 7.21 -1.00
CA ASP A 106 -11.26 7.39 -2.07
C ASP A 106 -12.40 6.38 -1.98
N PHE A 107 -12.08 5.11 -1.67
CA PHE A 107 -13.09 4.09 -1.39
C PHE A 107 -14.01 4.52 -0.22
N ASN A 108 -13.41 4.99 0.88
CA ASN A 108 -14.14 5.44 2.06
C ASN A 108 -14.97 6.70 1.81
N LEU A 109 -14.57 7.58 0.89
CA LEU A 109 -15.34 8.76 0.53
C LEU A 109 -16.50 8.44 -0.43
N THR A 110 -16.27 7.51 -1.36
CA THR A 110 -17.21 7.24 -2.48
C THR A 110 -18.24 6.15 -2.17
N ARG A 111 -17.90 5.16 -1.35
CA ARG A 111 -18.82 4.06 -1.01
C ARG A 111 -19.70 4.42 0.17
N GLY A 112 -21.00 4.61 -0.06
CA GLY A 112 -21.96 4.90 1.01
C GLY A 112 -22.34 3.69 1.87
N ASP A 113 -22.07 2.47 1.39
CA ASP A 113 -22.51 1.20 1.97
C ASP A 113 -21.44 0.49 2.83
N GLY A 114 -20.20 1.01 2.85
CA GLY A 114 -19.11 0.44 3.66
C GLY A 114 -17.86 1.32 3.72
N SER A 115 -16.89 0.86 4.50
CA SER A 115 -15.56 1.47 4.65
C SER A 115 -14.49 0.40 4.78
N ILE A 116 -13.24 0.79 4.55
CA ILE A 116 -12.05 0.03 4.83
C ILE A 116 -11.34 0.69 6.01
N ARG A 117 -11.07 -0.10 7.06
CA ARG A 117 -10.11 0.24 8.11
C ARG A 117 -8.78 -0.41 7.76
N ASN A 118 -7.75 0.40 7.58
CA ASN A 118 -6.43 -0.09 7.24
C ASN A 118 -5.74 -0.73 8.45
N LEU A 119 -5.14 -1.91 8.25
CA LEU A 119 -4.27 -2.57 9.21
C LEU A 119 -2.89 -2.72 8.56
N GLY A 120 -2.06 -1.69 8.71
CA GLY A 120 -0.70 -1.67 8.17
C GLY A 120 0.22 -2.59 8.99
N ILE A 121 0.78 -3.62 8.35
CA ILE A 121 1.69 -4.58 8.98
C ILE A 121 2.95 -4.69 8.12
N PRO A 122 4.16 -4.49 8.67
CA PRO A 122 5.41 -4.66 7.92
C PRO A 122 5.50 -6.01 7.21
N TYR A 123 6.13 -6.03 6.03
CA TYR A 123 6.21 -7.23 5.19
C TYR A 123 6.77 -8.46 5.94
N GLU A 124 7.82 -8.26 6.73
CA GLU A 124 8.48 -9.29 7.55
C GLU A 124 7.57 -9.92 8.62
N ASP A 125 6.52 -9.22 9.03
CA ASP A 125 5.64 -9.64 10.12
C ASP A 125 4.30 -10.20 9.65
N ILE A 126 3.86 -9.84 8.44
CA ILE A 126 2.46 -9.98 8.05
C ILE A 126 2.01 -11.44 7.97
N GLU A 127 2.85 -12.36 7.49
CA GLU A 127 2.51 -13.80 7.45
C GLU A 127 2.16 -14.31 8.85
N ARG A 128 3.08 -14.10 9.79
CA ARG A 128 2.93 -14.54 11.18
C ARG A 128 1.72 -13.89 11.83
N GLN A 129 1.53 -12.58 11.63
CA GLN A 129 0.39 -11.86 12.21
C GLN A 129 -0.94 -12.34 11.65
N LEU A 130 -1.05 -12.57 10.34
CA LEU A 130 -2.25 -13.11 9.72
C LEU A 130 -2.59 -14.51 10.26
N LEU A 131 -1.59 -15.37 10.44
CA LEU A 131 -1.81 -16.71 11.01
C LEU A 131 -2.29 -16.63 12.47
N VAL A 132 -1.71 -15.76 13.29
CA VAL A 132 -2.13 -15.53 14.68
C VAL A 132 -3.56 -15.00 14.74
N LEU A 133 -3.89 -13.98 13.94
CA LEU A 133 -5.24 -13.42 13.87
C LEU A 133 -6.26 -14.45 13.40
N ALA A 134 -5.93 -15.23 12.37
CA ALA A 134 -6.81 -16.27 11.83
C ALA A 134 -7.08 -17.38 12.85
N THR A 135 -6.04 -17.90 13.51
CA THR A 135 -6.20 -18.94 14.53
C THR A 135 -6.91 -18.45 15.80
N GLY A 136 -6.80 -17.15 16.10
CA GLY A 136 -7.52 -16.49 17.18
C GLY A 136 -8.99 -16.18 16.87
N GLY A 137 -9.46 -16.38 15.64
CA GLY A 137 -10.81 -16.00 15.21
C GLY A 137 -10.99 -14.48 15.00
N GLU A 138 -9.89 -13.74 14.87
CA GLU A 138 -9.84 -12.30 14.65
C GLU A 138 -9.21 -11.93 13.30
N ALA A 139 -9.31 -12.83 12.32
CA ALA A 139 -8.83 -12.58 10.95
C ALA A 139 -9.34 -11.24 10.41
N PRO A 140 -8.52 -10.50 9.65
CA PRO A 140 -9.03 -9.36 8.89
C PRO A 140 -9.97 -9.85 7.77
N ASP A 141 -10.87 -8.98 7.31
CA ASP A 141 -11.78 -9.28 6.21
C ASP A 141 -11.03 -9.42 4.87
N ILE A 142 -9.95 -8.66 4.71
CA ILE A 142 -9.09 -8.67 3.52
C ILE A 142 -7.63 -8.71 3.97
N GLY A 143 -6.82 -9.58 3.35
CA GLY A 143 -5.38 -9.66 3.59
C GLY A 143 -4.59 -9.64 2.29
N SER A 144 -3.55 -8.80 2.22
CA SER A 144 -2.54 -8.93 1.17
C SER A 144 -1.71 -10.19 1.43
N LEU A 145 -1.52 -11.00 0.39
CA LEU A 145 -0.75 -12.23 0.44
C LEU A 145 0.24 -12.25 -0.71
N ILE A 146 1.42 -12.82 -0.48
CA ILE A 146 2.26 -13.31 -1.58
C ILE A 146 1.80 -14.71 -2.01
N TYR A 147 2.15 -15.08 -3.23
CA TYR A 147 1.74 -16.34 -3.86
C TYR A 147 2.15 -17.59 -3.06
N LEU A 148 3.23 -17.52 -2.28
CA LEU A 148 3.74 -18.62 -1.45
C LEU A 148 2.80 -18.97 -0.29
N TRP A 149 2.24 -17.96 0.40
CA TRP A 149 1.45 -18.17 1.62
C TRP A 149 0.02 -18.62 1.35
N LYS A 150 -0.53 -18.31 0.16
CA LYS A 150 -1.89 -18.70 -0.23
C LYS A 150 -2.16 -20.18 0.02
N SER A 151 -1.30 -21.08 -0.47
CA SER A 151 -1.52 -22.53 -0.36
C SER A 151 -1.56 -22.99 1.11
N LEU A 152 -0.70 -22.41 1.95
CA LEU A 152 -0.67 -22.70 3.39
C LEU A 152 -1.96 -22.25 4.07
N LEU A 153 -2.39 -21.00 3.83
CA LEU A 153 -3.58 -20.44 4.47
C LEU A 153 -4.87 -21.11 3.96
N ALA A 154 -4.97 -21.39 2.65
CA ALA A 154 -6.11 -22.11 2.08
C ALA A 154 -6.22 -23.53 2.64
N TYR A 155 -5.10 -24.26 2.76
CA TYR A 155 -5.08 -25.61 3.35
C TYR A 155 -5.57 -25.61 4.81
N ASN A 156 -5.23 -24.57 5.59
CA ASN A 156 -5.68 -24.42 6.97
C ASN A 156 -7.10 -23.83 7.11
N GLY A 157 -7.81 -23.60 6.01
CA GLY A 157 -9.16 -23.04 6.01
C GLY A 157 -9.23 -21.56 6.43
N ALA A 158 -8.11 -20.84 6.35
CA ALA A 158 -8.02 -19.42 6.71
C ALA A 158 -8.44 -18.48 5.57
N LEU A 159 -8.70 -18.99 4.37
CA LEU A 159 -9.13 -18.21 3.20
C LEU A 159 -10.49 -18.67 2.69
N GLU A 160 -11.34 -17.71 2.33
CA GLU A 160 -12.63 -17.95 1.69
C GLU A 160 -12.43 -18.17 0.17
N PRO A 161 -13.06 -19.19 -0.44
CA PRO A 161 -13.08 -19.33 -1.89
C PRO A 161 -13.82 -18.17 -2.58
N LEU A 162 -13.17 -17.59 -3.59
CA LEU A 162 -13.63 -16.41 -4.32
C LEU A 162 -14.09 -16.74 -5.75
N ASP A 163 -14.38 -18.01 -6.06
CA ASP A 163 -14.79 -18.45 -7.41
C ASP A 163 -15.97 -17.63 -7.97
N HIS A 164 -16.89 -17.23 -7.10
CA HIS A 164 -18.06 -16.44 -7.43
C HIS A 164 -17.73 -15.01 -7.93
N LEU A 165 -16.55 -14.48 -7.60
CA LEU A 165 -16.08 -13.17 -8.09
C LEU A 165 -15.49 -13.27 -9.50
N TYR A 166 -15.03 -14.45 -9.92
CA TYR A 166 -14.39 -14.70 -11.21
C TYR A 166 -15.41 -14.94 -12.32
N THR A 167 -16.22 -13.92 -12.60
CA THR A 167 -17.18 -13.93 -13.71
C THR A 167 -16.48 -14.10 -15.07
N PRO A 168 -17.16 -14.61 -16.12
CA PRO A 168 -16.56 -14.73 -17.45
C PRO A 168 -16.02 -13.42 -18.01
N SER A 169 -16.61 -12.28 -17.63
CA SER A 169 -16.08 -10.95 -17.97
C SER A 169 -14.80 -10.63 -17.25
N PHE A 170 -14.74 -10.91 -15.94
CA PHE A 170 -13.55 -10.64 -15.14
C PHE A 170 -12.36 -11.49 -15.61
N VAL A 171 -12.59 -12.79 -15.86
CA VAL A 171 -11.57 -13.74 -16.30
C VAL A 171 -10.94 -13.34 -17.65
N ARG A 172 -11.73 -12.79 -18.59
CA ARG A 172 -11.21 -12.39 -19.92
C ARG A 172 -10.15 -11.30 -19.86
N ASP A 173 -10.14 -10.50 -18.81
CA ASP A 173 -9.20 -9.39 -18.63
C ASP A 173 -7.97 -9.82 -17.79
N GLN A 174 -7.84 -11.11 -17.48
CA GLN A 174 -6.75 -11.66 -16.68
C GLN A 174 -5.84 -12.58 -17.52
N TYR A 175 -4.56 -12.61 -17.17
CA TYR A 175 -3.63 -13.62 -17.67
C TYR A 175 -3.87 -14.94 -16.94
N ASP A 176 -3.77 -16.07 -17.63
CA ASP A 176 -3.91 -17.40 -17.02
C ASP A 176 -2.95 -17.59 -15.83
N GLN A 177 -1.71 -17.12 -15.96
CA GLN A 177 -0.71 -17.19 -14.89
C GLN A 177 -1.12 -16.38 -13.64
N ALA A 178 -1.87 -15.30 -13.84
CA ALA A 178 -2.36 -14.48 -12.73
C ALA A 178 -3.46 -15.22 -11.94
N ILE A 179 -4.32 -15.98 -12.64
CA ILE A 179 -5.35 -16.83 -12.06
C ILE A 179 -4.72 -18.03 -11.35
N ASP A 180 -3.74 -18.68 -11.97
CA ASP A 180 -3.01 -19.81 -11.39
C ASP A 180 -2.31 -19.42 -10.08
N GLY A 181 -1.71 -18.21 -10.05
CA GLY A 181 -1.04 -17.68 -8.86
C GLY A 181 -1.94 -17.63 -7.62
N VAL A 182 -3.23 -17.36 -7.81
CA VAL A 182 -4.23 -17.25 -6.74
C VAL A 182 -5.11 -18.50 -6.57
N SER A 183 -4.88 -19.55 -7.37
CA SER A 183 -5.65 -20.79 -7.32
C SER A 183 -4.99 -21.85 -6.44
N TYR A 184 -5.79 -22.66 -5.74
CA TYR A 184 -5.33 -23.80 -4.94
C TYR A 184 -6.40 -24.89 -4.93
N ASN A 185 -6.03 -26.14 -5.22
CA ASN A 185 -6.93 -27.31 -5.25
C ASN A 185 -8.23 -27.12 -6.07
N GLY A 186 -8.15 -26.37 -7.18
CA GLY A 186 -9.29 -26.15 -8.09
C GLY A 186 -10.22 -25.01 -7.71
N SER A 187 -9.91 -24.26 -6.64
CA SER A 187 -10.63 -23.04 -6.23
C SER A 187 -9.73 -21.82 -6.25
N ILE A 188 -10.34 -20.65 -6.43
CA ILE A 188 -9.65 -19.36 -6.46
C ILE A 188 -9.74 -18.71 -5.08
N TYR A 189 -8.63 -18.23 -4.52
CA TYR A 189 -8.57 -17.71 -3.14
C TYR A 189 -8.11 -16.25 -3.03
N GLY A 190 -7.91 -15.58 -4.15
CA GLY A 190 -7.45 -14.20 -4.15
C GLY A 190 -7.73 -13.49 -5.46
N VAL A 191 -7.54 -12.19 -5.46
CA VAL A 191 -7.52 -11.36 -6.68
C VAL A 191 -6.09 -10.89 -6.88
N ASN A 192 -5.48 -11.26 -8.00
CA ASN A 192 -4.16 -10.76 -8.34
C ASN A 192 -4.27 -9.32 -8.84
N TRP A 193 -3.68 -8.38 -8.10
CA TRP A 193 -3.65 -6.96 -8.45
C TRP A 193 -2.28 -6.45 -8.90
N ILE A 194 -1.19 -7.20 -8.67
CA ILE A 194 0.17 -6.81 -9.00
C ILE A 194 0.96 -8.06 -9.38
N ASN A 195 1.48 -8.09 -10.61
CA ASN A 195 2.48 -9.06 -11.03
C ASN A 195 3.87 -8.47 -10.85
N ALA A 196 4.74 -9.16 -10.12
CA ALA A 196 6.12 -8.77 -9.88
C ALA A 196 7.06 -9.84 -10.48
N PRO A 197 7.32 -9.81 -11.80
CA PRO A 197 8.25 -10.76 -12.40
C PRO A 197 9.68 -10.49 -11.90
N THR A 198 10.44 -11.56 -11.66
CA THR A 198 11.87 -11.42 -11.39
C THR A 198 12.59 -11.00 -12.67
N VAL A 199 13.25 -9.86 -12.62
CA VAL A 199 14.05 -9.32 -13.73
C VAL A 199 15.44 -8.96 -13.25
N MET A 200 16.43 -9.03 -14.14
CA MET A 200 17.78 -8.54 -13.86
C MET A 200 17.77 -7.00 -13.95
N VAL A 201 18.18 -6.34 -12.87
CA VAL A 201 18.42 -4.89 -12.85
C VAL A 201 19.92 -4.66 -12.77
N TYR A 202 20.43 -3.71 -13.56
CA TYR A 202 21.86 -3.43 -13.65
C TYR A 202 22.14 -1.94 -13.80
N HIS A 203 23.32 -1.50 -13.36
CA HIS A 203 23.77 -0.12 -13.51
C HIS A 203 24.39 0.08 -14.90
N LYS A 204 23.76 0.92 -15.73
CA LYS A 204 24.19 1.14 -17.12
C LYS A 204 25.60 1.74 -17.22
N ASP A 205 25.94 2.65 -16.31
CA ASP A 205 27.25 3.31 -16.35
C ASP A 205 28.38 2.33 -16.04
N ILE A 206 28.20 1.44 -15.04
CA ILE A 206 29.17 0.39 -14.71
C ILE A 206 29.35 -0.54 -15.92
N LEU A 207 28.26 -0.93 -16.57
CA LEU A 207 28.31 -1.78 -17.76
C LEU A 207 29.05 -1.08 -18.92
N SER A 208 28.78 0.19 -19.17
CA SER A 208 29.43 0.95 -20.24
C SER A 208 30.92 1.18 -19.96
N GLU A 209 31.27 1.62 -18.76
CA GLU A 209 32.65 1.95 -18.38
C GLU A 209 33.52 0.70 -18.23
N LEU A 210 33.03 -0.35 -17.58
CA LEU A 210 33.83 -1.53 -17.27
C LEU A 210 33.68 -2.65 -18.30
N ILE A 211 32.54 -2.79 -18.98
CA ILE A 211 32.34 -3.84 -20.00
C ILE A 211 32.37 -3.28 -21.43
N GLY A 212 32.14 -1.97 -21.62
CA GLY A 212 32.11 -1.36 -22.95
C GLY A 212 30.80 -1.63 -23.71
N ARG A 213 29.70 -1.86 -22.98
CA ARG A 213 28.38 -2.21 -23.53
C ARG A 213 27.31 -1.24 -23.03
N GLU A 214 26.38 -0.85 -23.90
CA GLU A 214 25.24 0.00 -23.51
C GLU A 214 24.02 -0.79 -22.99
N SER A 215 23.96 -2.09 -23.31
CA SER A 215 22.91 -3.01 -22.89
C SER A 215 23.50 -4.34 -22.44
N LEU A 216 22.84 -4.99 -21.48
CA LEU A 216 23.32 -6.26 -20.93
C LEU A 216 23.21 -7.39 -21.95
N ASP A 217 22.07 -7.50 -22.66
CA ASP A 217 21.77 -8.42 -23.77
C ASP A 217 22.55 -9.76 -23.76
N VAL A 218 22.54 -10.44 -22.62
CA VAL A 218 23.16 -11.77 -22.44
C VAL A 218 22.12 -12.86 -22.67
N GLU A 219 22.48 -13.87 -23.46
CA GLU A 219 21.61 -15.03 -23.71
C GLU A 219 21.91 -16.20 -22.75
N TYR A 220 23.15 -16.27 -22.23
CA TYR A 220 23.63 -17.39 -21.42
C TYR A 220 24.32 -16.92 -20.13
N TYR A 221 24.23 -17.74 -19.08
CA TYR A 221 24.85 -17.44 -17.78
C TYR A 221 26.37 -17.30 -17.85
N ASP A 222 27.06 -18.04 -18.73
CA ASP A 222 28.52 -17.95 -18.85
C ASP A 222 28.99 -16.56 -19.32
N GLU A 223 28.23 -15.91 -20.21
CA GLU A 223 28.53 -14.53 -20.64
C GLU A 223 28.31 -13.54 -19.49
N LEU A 224 27.24 -13.74 -18.72
CA LEU A 224 26.95 -12.92 -17.54
C LEU A 224 28.05 -13.07 -16.47
N LEU A 225 28.53 -14.29 -16.24
CA LEU A 225 29.62 -14.58 -15.30
C LEU A 225 30.94 -13.93 -15.74
N ASP A 226 31.24 -13.92 -17.04
CA ASP A 226 32.41 -13.22 -17.58
C ASP A 226 32.32 -11.71 -17.33
N TYR A 227 31.14 -11.10 -17.46
CA TYR A 227 30.94 -9.70 -17.09
C TYR A 227 31.14 -9.47 -15.59
N PHE A 228 30.68 -10.38 -14.74
CA PHE A 228 30.89 -10.28 -13.30
C PHE A 228 32.36 -10.32 -12.92
N VAL A 229 33.13 -11.24 -13.50
CA VAL A 229 34.59 -11.33 -13.30
C VAL A 229 35.26 -10.04 -13.76
N LYS A 230 34.94 -9.54 -14.96
CA LYS A 230 35.51 -8.30 -15.51
C LYS A 230 35.20 -7.08 -14.64
N ILE A 231 33.97 -6.94 -14.15
CA ILE A 231 33.57 -5.85 -13.25
C ILE A 231 34.40 -5.93 -11.96
N HIS A 232 34.51 -7.11 -11.36
CA HIS A 232 35.28 -7.31 -10.14
C HIS A 232 36.76 -6.98 -10.34
N GLU A 233 37.39 -7.49 -11.41
CA GLU A 233 38.80 -7.24 -11.70
C GLU A 233 39.09 -5.76 -12.03
N LYS A 234 38.28 -5.13 -12.89
CA LYS A 234 38.49 -3.74 -13.29
C LYS A 234 38.21 -2.74 -12.18
N SER A 235 37.32 -3.08 -11.25
CA SER A 235 37.08 -2.29 -10.04
C SER A 235 38.04 -2.64 -8.89
N SER A 236 39.01 -3.55 -9.10
CA SER A 236 39.89 -4.04 -8.03
C SER A 236 39.13 -4.57 -6.81
N GLY A 237 37.94 -5.12 -7.03
CA GLY A 237 37.06 -5.67 -6.00
C GLY A 237 36.18 -4.66 -5.27
N GLU A 238 36.22 -3.37 -5.61
CA GLU A 238 35.36 -2.35 -5.00
C GLU A 238 33.89 -2.51 -5.40
N ILE A 239 33.60 -3.06 -6.58
CA ILE A 239 32.23 -3.26 -7.07
C ILE A 239 31.86 -4.75 -6.97
N ILE A 240 30.75 -5.02 -6.28
CA ILE A 240 30.12 -6.34 -6.25
C ILE A 240 29.25 -6.48 -7.50
N PRO A 241 29.59 -7.38 -8.44
CA PRO A 241 28.94 -7.44 -9.74
C PRO A 241 27.51 -8.00 -9.70
N PHE A 242 27.19 -8.77 -8.66
CA PHE A 242 25.88 -9.38 -8.47
C PHE A 242 25.64 -9.65 -6.99
N SER A 243 24.45 -9.32 -6.50
CA SER A 243 24.02 -9.63 -5.14
C SER A 243 22.88 -10.65 -5.18
N ILE A 244 22.94 -11.64 -4.29
CA ILE A 244 21.85 -12.57 -4.06
C ILE A 244 21.36 -12.30 -2.63
N PRO A 245 20.11 -11.83 -2.44
CA PRO A 245 19.54 -11.76 -1.10
C PRO A 245 19.41 -13.18 -0.55
N VAL A 246 20.11 -13.47 0.55
CA VAL A 246 20.12 -14.80 1.18
C VAL A 246 19.05 -14.91 2.27
N LEU A 247 18.45 -13.80 2.67
CA LEU A 247 17.39 -13.69 3.68
C LEU A 247 16.19 -12.95 3.08
N ASP A 248 14.97 -13.35 3.45
CA ASP A 248 13.71 -12.70 3.04
C ASP A 248 13.63 -11.22 3.47
N ASP A 249 14.47 -10.83 4.43
CA ASP A 249 14.56 -9.49 5.03
C ASP A 249 15.44 -8.54 4.18
N GLU A 250 16.17 -9.05 3.19
CA GLU A 250 16.88 -8.22 2.23
C GLU A 250 15.93 -7.87 1.09
N LEU A 251 15.44 -6.62 1.11
CA LEU A 251 14.72 -5.96 0.03
C LEU A 251 15.10 -6.58 -1.33
N PHE A 252 14.11 -7.08 -2.06
CA PHE A 252 14.21 -7.66 -3.40
C PHE A 252 14.85 -6.74 -4.49
N PHE A 253 15.44 -5.62 -4.08
CA PHE A 253 16.05 -4.61 -4.93
C PHE A 253 17.48 -4.27 -4.46
N LEU A 254 18.42 -5.00 -5.05
CA LEU A 254 19.75 -4.58 -5.49
C LEU A 254 20.23 -3.16 -5.11
N PHE A 255 21.17 -3.13 -4.15
CA PHE A 255 22.53 -2.57 -4.18
C PHE A 255 22.88 -1.76 -2.92
N MET A 256 23.76 -2.32 -2.07
CA MET A 256 24.57 -1.54 -1.14
C MET A 256 25.86 -1.12 -1.84
N LEU A 257 26.08 0.19 -1.96
CA LEU A 257 27.43 0.75 -2.07
C LEU A 257 27.97 0.84 -0.64
N SER A 258 29.06 0.14 -0.35
CA SER A 258 29.91 0.40 0.82
C SER A 258 31.08 1.28 0.43
#